data_AF-A0A388PRB0-F1
#
_entry.id   AF-A0A388PRB0-F1
#
_cell.length_a   1.000
_cell.length_b   1.000
_cell.length_c   1.000
_cell.angle_alpha   90.00
_cell.angle_beta   90.00
_cell.angle_gamma   90.00
#
_symmetry.space_group_name_H-M   'P 1'
#
loop_
_entity.id
_entity.type
_entity.pdbx_description
1 polymer ?
#
loop_
_entity_poly.entity_id
_entity_poly.type
_entity_poly.pdbx_seq_one_letter_code
_entity_poly.pdbx_strand_id
1 'polypeptide(L)'
;MTTPWRNVASSFDLGNVRVGATRTLSVGNATVSNAAYQDKLAVTVTAVGNAALGAVADASIAAGQTGLITYSVNATGDLAGTTTLGFTSTALAGTGLTDAPLAGGSVALTGTAYGYASADFANNATFALGNVRTGDVVAARSLAFTNTLVAADAAYQDGLTVAASSTNAKITATGLTNLAAGATGNVTLAVATTTAGSLAATISTTQTSVAKAGTGLANLGLGGGTATVTGAAYDLASPTLRLHGRLR
;
A
#
# COMPACT_ATOMS: atom_id res chain seq x y z
N MET A 1 1.65 -50.42 -13.19
CA MET A 1 2.26 -49.28 -13.92
C MET A 1 1.82 -48.00 -13.24
N THR A 2 2.59 -47.54 -12.25
CA THR A 2 2.37 -46.26 -11.57
C THR A 2 2.92 -45.18 -12.48
N THR A 3 2.08 -44.25 -12.92
CA THR A 3 2.53 -43.04 -13.61
C THR A 3 3.59 -42.35 -12.75
N PRO A 4 4.84 -42.21 -13.23
CA PRO A 4 5.81 -41.36 -12.54
C PRO A 4 5.20 -39.96 -12.47
N TRP A 5 5.53 -39.24 -11.39
CA TRP A 5 5.25 -37.81 -11.22
C TRP A 5 5.26 -37.11 -12.58
N ARG A 6 4.08 -36.64 -13.01
CA ARG A 6 3.95 -35.94 -14.29
C ARG A 6 4.75 -34.66 -14.12
N ASN A 7 5.96 -34.63 -14.65
CA ASN A 7 6.86 -33.49 -14.64
C ASN A 7 6.34 -32.44 -15.64
N VAL A 8 5.11 -31.98 -15.45
CA VAL A 8 4.61 -30.76 -16.06
C VAL A 8 5.04 -29.67 -15.11
N ALA A 9 5.81 -28.69 -15.59
CA ALA A 9 6.11 -27.50 -14.79
C ALA A 9 4.79 -26.95 -14.25
N SER A 10 4.58 -27.06 -12.93
CA SER A 10 3.39 -26.51 -12.32
C SER A 10 3.56 -25.00 -12.33
N SER A 11 2.66 -24.29 -13.00
CA SER A 11 2.57 -22.84 -12.86
C SER A 11 1.77 -22.53 -11.59
N PHE A 12 2.28 -21.64 -10.76
CA PHE A 12 1.59 -21.09 -9.61
C PHE A 12 1.47 -19.58 -9.77
N ASP A 13 0.23 -19.14 -9.98
CA ASP A 13 -0.08 -17.72 -10.08
C ASP A 13 -0.32 -17.12 -8.70
N LEU A 14 0.55 -16.20 -8.31
CA LEU A 14 0.41 -15.42 -7.07
C LEU A 14 -0.66 -14.33 -7.22
N GLY A 15 -1.01 -13.97 -8.46
CA GLY A 15 -1.89 -12.87 -8.80
C GLY A 15 -1.28 -11.50 -8.49
N ASN A 16 -2.13 -10.48 -8.45
CA ASN A 16 -1.75 -9.16 -7.97
C ASN A 16 -1.82 -9.13 -6.45
N VAL A 17 -0.73 -8.70 -5.81
CA VAL A 17 -0.56 -8.76 -4.35
C VAL A 17 0.11 -7.50 -3.81
N ARG A 18 0.03 -7.32 -2.49
CA ARG A 18 0.77 -6.27 -1.78
C ARG A 18 2.11 -6.82 -1.28
N VAL A 19 3.11 -5.96 -1.17
CA VAL A 19 4.32 -6.29 -0.42
C VAL A 19 3.95 -6.67 1.01
N GLY A 20 4.57 -7.73 1.53
CA GLY A 20 4.24 -8.35 2.82
C GLY A 20 3.15 -9.42 2.75
N ALA A 21 2.50 -9.63 1.59
CA ALA A 21 1.53 -10.70 1.43
C ALA A 21 2.20 -12.08 1.41
N THR A 22 1.43 -13.10 1.81
CA THR A 22 1.80 -14.50 1.66
C THR A 22 0.81 -15.24 0.76
N ARG A 23 1.31 -16.23 0.01
CA ARG A 23 0.55 -17.17 -0.82
C ARG A 23 1.05 -18.58 -0.56
N THR A 24 0.18 -19.58 -0.63
CA THR A 24 0.55 -20.96 -0.31
C THR A 24 0.24 -21.89 -1.48
N LEU A 25 1.21 -22.72 -1.86
CA LEU A 25 1.04 -23.83 -2.79
C LEU A 25 0.95 -25.13 -2.00
N SER A 26 -0.08 -25.93 -2.26
CA SER A 26 -0.26 -27.23 -1.61
C SER A 26 0.61 -28.31 -2.24
N VAL A 27 1.21 -29.16 -1.40
CA VAL A 27 2.00 -30.33 -1.81
C VAL A 27 1.46 -31.57 -1.10
N GLY A 28 1.09 -32.59 -1.84
CA GLY A 28 0.51 -33.82 -1.28
C GLY A 28 1.49 -34.99 -1.25
N ASN A 29 1.47 -35.76 -0.16
CA ASN A 29 2.04 -37.11 -0.13
C ASN A 29 0.89 -38.12 -0.26
N ALA A 30 0.38 -38.31 -1.47
CA ALA A 30 -0.79 -39.16 -1.69
C ALA A 30 -0.52 -40.61 -1.26
N THR A 31 -1.49 -41.23 -0.58
CA THR A 31 -1.41 -42.65 -0.22
C THR A 31 -1.41 -43.49 -1.50
N VAL A 32 -0.38 -44.31 -1.67
CA VAL A 32 -0.27 -45.20 -2.83
C VAL A 32 -1.08 -46.47 -2.62
N SER A 33 -0.91 -47.13 -1.47
CA SER A 33 -1.59 -48.40 -1.15
C SER A 33 -2.04 -48.47 0.31
N ASN A 34 -1.16 -48.12 1.25
CA ASN A 34 -1.47 -48.07 2.67
C ASN A 34 -0.62 -47.02 3.37
N ALA A 35 -1.26 -46.02 3.98
CA ALA A 35 -0.57 -44.90 4.62
C ALA A 35 0.31 -45.33 5.82
N ALA A 36 -0.03 -46.43 6.49
CA ALA A 36 0.75 -46.95 7.63
C ALA A 36 2.10 -47.54 7.22
N TYR A 37 2.29 -47.88 5.94
CA TYR A 37 3.50 -48.49 5.39
C TYR A 37 4.15 -47.62 4.31
N GLN A 38 3.84 -46.32 4.30
CA GLN A 38 4.39 -45.38 3.34
C GLN A 38 5.21 -44.30 4.06
N ASP A 39 6.36 -44.00 3.48
CA ASP A 39 7.27 -42.96 3.94
C ASP A 39 6.63 -41.56 3.99
N LYS A 40 7.20 -40.69 4.81
CA LYS A 40 6.88 -39.26 4.75
C LYS A 40 7.58 -38.64 3.54
N LEU A 41 7.01 -37.57 3.01
CA LEU A 41 7.66 -36.75 1.99
C LEU A 41 8.27 -35.51 2.66
N ALA A 42 9.59 -35.39 2.64
CA ALA A 42 10.25 -34.14 2.98
C ALA A 42 10.37 -33.27 1.73
N VAL A 43 9.98 -32.00 1.86
CA VAL A 43 10.04 -31.00 0.79
C VAL A 43 10.98 -29.89 1.23
N THR A 44 11.90 -29.50 0.35
CA THR A 44 12.80 -28.38 0.58
C THR A 44 12.74 -27.41 -0.58
N VAL A 45 12.74 -26.10 -0.27
CA VAL A 45 12.99 -25.07 -1.29
C VAL A 45 14.50 -24.91 -1.39
N THR A 46 15.05 -25.24 -2.55
CA THR A 46 16.50 -25.17 -2.78
C THR A 46 16.93 -23.87 -3.43
N ALA A 47 16.05 -23.25 -4.23
CA ALA A 47 16.27 -21.93 -4.80
C ALA A 47 14.95 -21.22 -5.13
N VAL A 48 14.95 -19.90 -5.03
CA VAL A 48 13.89 -19.02 -5.51
C VAL A 48 14.51 -18.07 -6.53
N GLY A 49 14.11 -18.19 -7.79
CA GLY A 49 14.72 -17.46 -8.90
C GLY A 49 14.35 -15.98 -8.99
N ASN A 50 13.39 -15.51 -8.19
CA ASN A 50 13.01 -14.10 -8.11
C ASN A 50 13.32 -13.55 -6.72
N ALA A 51 14.18 -12.52 -6.65
CA ALA A 51 14.64 -11.92 -5.40
C ALA A 51 13.55 -11.17 -4.63
N ALA A 52 12.43 -10.82 -5.27
CA ALA A 52 11.26 -10.24 -4.60
C ALA A 52 10.48 -11.26 -3.75
N LEU A 53 10.85 -12.55 -3.84
CA LEU A 53 10.15 -13.63 -3.15
C LEU A 53 11.05 -14.36 -2.15
N GLY A 54 10.46 -14.70 -1.01
CA GLY A 54 10.94 -15.76 -0.13
C GLY A 54 10.04 -16.98 -0.27
N ALA A 55 10.56 -18.18 0.00
CA ALA A 55 9.74 -19.39 0.04
C ALA A 55 10.24 -20.38 1.09
N VAL A 56 9.30 -20.99 1.81
CA VAL A 56 9.56 -22.00 2.84
C VAL A 56 8.60 -23.16 2.62
N ALA A 57 9.11 -24.39 2.65
CA ALA A 57 8.31 -25.59 2.57
C ALA A 57 8.13 -26.24 3.95
N ASP A 58 7.02 -26.95 4.12
CA ASP A 58 6.86 -27.87 5.25
C ASP A 58 7.92 -28.98 5.17
N ALA A 59 8.61 -29.19 6.28
CA ALA A 59 9.76 -30.09 6.32
C ALA A 59 9.39 -31.58 6.18
N SER A 60 8.16 -31.99 6.49
CA SER A 60 7.75 -33.40 6.46
C SER A 60 6.23 -33.58 6.36
N ILE A 61 5.79 -34.34 5.36
CA ILE A 61 4.38 -34.56 5.03
C ILE A 61 4.07 -36.06 5.15
N ALA A 62 3.22 -36.42 6.10
CA ALA A 62 2.80 -37.82 6.28
C ALA A 62 2.00 -38.35 5.08
N ALA A 63 2.01 -39.67 4.87
CA ALA A 63 1.23 -40.29 3.81
C ALA A 63 -0.28 -39.99 3.99
N GLY A 64 -0.95 -39.65 2.88
CA GLY A 64 -2.33 -39.18 2.84
C GLY A 64 -2.52 -37.70 3.17
N GLN A 65 -1.46 -36.99 3.61
CA GLN A 65 -1.56 -35.59 4.03
C GLN A 65 -1.07 -34.62 2.96
N THR A 66 -1.42 -33.35 3.19
CA THR A 66 -0.98 -32.19 2.41
C THR A 66 -0.15 -31.27 3.31
N GLY A 67 1.00 -30.85 2.81
CA GLY A 67 1.77 -29.74 3.35
C GLY A 67 1.73 -28.54 2.40
N LEU A 68 2.44 -27.48 2.77
CA LEU A 68 2.44 -26.21 2.06
C LEU A 68 3.87 -25.78 1.69
N ILE A 69 3.95 -25.03 0.59
CA ILE A 69 5.04 -24.10 0.32
C ILE A 69 4.46 -22.71 0.48
N THR A 70 4.99 -21.93 1.42
CA THR A 70 4.57 -20.55 1.67
C THR A 70 5.54 -19.60 0.98
N TYR A 71 5.00 -18.80 0.06
CA TYR A 71 5.69 -17.71 -0.62
C TYR A 71 5.43 -16.40 0.12
N SER A 72 6.48 -15.65 0.44
CA SER A 72 6.41 -14.30 0.99
C SER A 72 6.84 -13.27 -0.06
N VAL A 73 6.08 -12.19 -0.18
CA VAL A 73 6.37 -11.10 -1.12
C VAL A 73 7.14 -10.01 -0.39
N ASN A 74 8.41 -9.82 -0.74
CA ASN A 74 9.33 -8.95 0.00
C ASN A 74 9.59 -7.62 -0.71
N ALA A 75 9.30 -7.54 -2.01
CA ALA A 75 9.49 -6.33 -2.81
C ALA A 75 8.41 -6.19 -3.90
N THR A 76 8.27 -4.98 -4.44
CA THR A 76 7.37 -4.65 -5.56
C THR A 76 7.95 -5.11 -6.90
N GLY A 77 7.10 -5.37 -7.90
CA GLY A 77 7.52 -5.69 -9.25
C GLY A 77 6.87 -6.95 -9.81
N ASP A 78 7.35 -7.37 -10.99
CA ASP A 78 7.00 -8.66 -11.57
C ASP A 78 7.53 -9.80 -10.69
N LEU A 79 6.66 -10.76 -10.38
CA LEU A 79 6.96 -11.92 -9.56
C LEU A 79 7.29 -13.15 -10.41
N ALA A 80 7.35 -13.01 -11.74
CA ALA A 80 7.75 -14.08 -12.63
C ALA A 80 9.11 -14.69 -12.21
N GLY A 81 9.17 -16.01 -12.18
CA GLY A 81 10.37 -16.71 -11.74
C GLY A 81 10.18 -18.22 -11.68
N THR A 82 11.16 -18.91 -11.12
CA THR A 82 11.08 -20.36 -10.90
C THR A 82 11.56 -20.69 -9.49
N THR A 83 10.80 -21.49 -8.77
CA THR A 83 11.25 -22.12 -7.52
C THR A 83 11.71 -23.53 -7.82
N THR A 84 12.88 -23.89 -7.31
CA THR A 84 13.42 -25.25 -7.39
C THR A 84 13.17 -25.97 -6.07
N LEU A 85 12.70 -27.21 -6.16
CA LEU A 85 12.32 -28.03 -5.02
C LEU A 85 13.18 -29.29 -4.95
N GLY A 86 13.60 -29.64 -3.74
CA GLY A 86 14.14 -30.95 -3.39
C GLY A 86 13.06 -31.81 -2.74
N PHE A 87 13.09 -33.11 -3.05
CA PHE A 87 12.17 -34.09 -2.47
C PHE A 87 12.96 -35.27 -1.92
N THR A 88 12.61 -35.71 -0.73
CA THR A 88 13.19 -36.89 -0.09
C THR A 88 12.07 -37.77 0.47
N SER A 89 12.10 -39.06 0.16
CA SER A 89 11.31 -40.07 0.85
C SER A 89 11.97 -40.32 2.21
N THR A 90 11.33 -39.88 3.28
CA THR A 90 11.82 -40.04 4.64
C THR A 90 11.24 -41.31 5.24
N ALA A 91 12.13 -42.27 5.52
CA ALA A 91 11.75 -43.57 6.04
C ALA A 91 10.99 -43.44 7.35
N LEU A 92 9.94 -44.25 7.55
CA LEU A 92 9.26 -44.31 8.84
C LEU A 92 10.23 -44.81 9.93
N ALA A 93 10.14 -44.21 11.11
CA ALA A 93 10.99 -44.57 12.25
C ALA A 93 10.80 -46.05 12.63
N GLY A 94 11.90 -46.76 12.92
CA GLY A 94 11.88 -48.15 13.34
C GLY A 94 11.75 -49.19 12.21
N THR A 95 11.72 -48.76 10.94
CA THR A 95 11.70 -49.68 9.78
C THR A 95 13.06 -50.27 9.43
N GLY A 96 14.15 -49.62 9.85
CA GLY A 96 15.52 -49.98 9.43
C GLY A 96 15.86 -49.56 8.00
N LEU A 97 14.95 -48.87 7.31
CA LEU A 97 15.17 -48.29 5.99
C LEU A 97 15.86 -46.92 6.11
N THR A 98 16.60 -46.54 5.08
CA THR A 98 17.23 -45.22 4.97
C THR A 98 16.40 -44.30 4.08
N ASP A 99 16.49 -43.00 4.31
CA ASP A 99 15.90 -41.99 3.44
C ASP A 99 16.39 -42.14 2.00
N ALA A 100 15.50 -41.92 1.03
CA ALA A 100 15.78 -42.03 -0.39
C ALA A 100 15.57 -40.68 -1.10
N PRO A 101 16.57 -40.15 -1.82
CA PRO A 101 16.38 -38.94 -2.61
C PRO A 101 15.41 -39.23 -3.77
N LEU A 102 14.53 -38.27 -4.03
CA LEU A 102 13.62 -38.30 -5.17
C LEU A 102 14.08 -37.27 -6.21
N ALA A 103 13.61 -37.44 -7.45
CA ALA A 103 13.84 -36.42 -8.47
C ALA A 103 13.19 -35.10 -8.01
N GLY A 104 13.97 -34.02 -8.01
CA GLY A 104 13.48 -32.69 -7.66
C GLY A 104 12.44 -32.16 -8.65
N GLY A 105 11.80 -31.05 -8.28
CA GLY A 105 10.78 -30.40 -9.10
C GLY A 105 11.05 -28.91 -9.28
N SER A 106 10.30 -28.29 -10.17
CA SER A 106 10.28 -26.84 -10.31
C SER A 106 8.86 -26.31 -10.46
N VAL A 107 8.65 -25.11 -9.93
CA VAL A 107 7.38 -24.38 -10.00
C VAL A 107 7.65 -23.07 -10.72
N ALA A 108 6.98 -22.86 -11.86
CA ALA A 108 6.96 -21.56 -12.52
C ALA A 108 6.05 -20.63 -11.72
N LEU A 109 6.51 -19.41 -11.46
CA LEU A 109 5.76 -18.40 -10.72
C LEU A 109 5.36 -17.28 -11.67
N THR A 110 4.17 -16.75 -11.45
CA THR A 110 3.68 -15.51 -12.08
C THR A 110 3.00 -14.64 -11.03
N GLY A 111 2.81 -13.37 -11.35
CA GLY A 111 2.08 -12.41 -10.52
C GLY A 111 2.78 -11.06 -10.48
N THR A 112 2.22 -10.12 -9.74
CA THR A 112 2.79 -8.78 -9.62
C THR A 112 2.57 -8.23 -8.22
N ALA A 113 3.63 -7.68 -7.64
CA ALA A 113 3.60 -7.06 -6.32
C ALA A 113 3.54 -5.54 -6.42
N TYR A 114 2.63 -4.95 -5.65
CA TYR A 114 2.43 -3.51 -5.56
C TYR A 114 2.68 -2.98 -4.15
N GLY A 115 3.34 -1.82 -4.07
CA GLY A 115 3.56 -1.07 -2.84
C GLY A 115 2.46 -0.02 -2.62
N TYR A 116 2.22 0.33 -1.36
CA TYR A 116 1.32 1.42 -1.03
C TYR A 116 1.95 2.79 -1.37
N ALA A 117 1.09 3.80 -1.49
CA ALA A 117 1.53 5.19 -1.58
C ALA A 117 2.28 5.59 -0.29
N SER A 118 3.28 6.45 -0.42
CA SER A 118 4.09 6.94 0.70
C SER A 118 4.03 8.46 0.71
N ALA A 119 3.13 9.02 1.49
CA ALA A 119 2.95 10.46 1.55
C ALA A 119 4.02 11.13 2.41
N ASP A 120 4.66 12.16 1.85
CA ASP A 120 5.51 13.11 2.55
C ASP A 120 4.89 14.50 2.50
N PHE A 121 4.72 15.14 3.66
CA PHE A 121 4.18 16.49 3.80
C PHE A 121 4.61 17.10 5.14
N ALA A 122 4.65 18.42 5.20
CA ALA A 122 4.92 19.15 6.44
C ALA A 122 3.71 19.12 7.38
N ASN A 123 3.57 18.04 8.15
CA ASN A 123 2.53 17.93 9.16
C ASN A 123 2.69 19.02 10.24
N ASN A 124 1.56 19.51 10.74
CA ASN A 124 1.49 20.59 11.74
C ASN A 124 2.11 21.92 11.28
N ALA A 125 2.28 22.12 9.96
CA ALA A 125 2.71 23.39 9.41
C ALA A 125 1.76 24.53 9.80
N THR A 126 2.31 25.73 9.97
CA THR A 126 1.55 26.95 10.23
C THR A 126 1.67 27.91 9.07
N PHE A 127 0.54 28.36 8.54
CA PHE A 127 0.43 29.32 7.45
C PHE A 127 -0.16 30.62 7.95
N ALA A 128 0.66 31.68 7.98
CA ALA A 128 0.17 33.02 8.25
C ALA A 128 -0.34 33.64 6.94
N LEU A 129 -1.64 33.89 6.86
CA LEU A 129 -2.26 34.69 5.80
C LEU A 129 -2.02 36.20 6.02
N GLY A 130 -1.70 36.58 7.26
CA GLY A 130 -1.63 37.97 7.67
C GLY A 130 -3.00 38.60 7.86
N ASN A 131 -3.00 39.92 8.03
CA ASN A 131 -4.23 40.71 8.12
C ASN A 131 -4.56 41.29 6.75
N VAL A 132 -5.83 41.19 6.35
CA VAL A 132 -6.33 41.67 5.06
C VAL A 132 -7.54 42.56 5.27
N ARG A 133 -7.91 43.35 4.26
CA ARG A 133 -9.17 44.08 4.24
C ARG A 133 -10.26 43.26 3.60
N THR A 134 -11.51 43.57 3.95
CA THR A 134 -12.65 42.96 3.29
C THR A 134 -12.67 43.29 1.81
N GLY A 135 -12.85 42.27 0.98
CA GLY A 135 -12.79 42.38 -0.48
C GLY A 135 -11.40 42.22 -1.08
N ASP A 136 -10.34 42.11 -0.25
CA ASP A 136 -8.99 41.85 -0.76
C ASP A 136 -8.89 40.46 -1.40
N VAL A 137 -8.14 40.36 -2.49
CA VAL A 137 -7.79 39.09 -3.11
C VAL A 137 -6.58 38.51 -2.38
N VAL A 138 -6.77 37.37 -1.71
CA VAL A 138 -5.67 36.61 -1.09
C VAL A 138 -5.15 35.58 -2.08
N ALA A 139 -3.84 35.63 -2.36
CA ALA A 139 -3.20 34.61 -3.17
C ALA A 139 -3.39 33.22 -2.55
N ALA A 140 -3.80 32.25 -3.37
CA ALA A 140 -4.01 30.87 -2.95
C ALA A 140 -2.76 30.34 -2.23
N ARG A 141 -2.98 29.63 -1.13
CA ARG A 141 -1.91 28.93 -0.41
C ARG A 141 -2.00 27.45 -0.69
N SER A 142 -0.89 26.75 -0.58
CA SER A 142 -0.84 25.32 -0.81
C SER A 142 -0.06 24.59 0.27
N LEU A 143 -0.56 23.42 0.63
CA LEU A 143 0.18 22.42 1.38
C LEU A 143 0.67 21.36 0.38
N ALA A 144 1.98 21.29 0.22
CA ALA A 144 2.61 20.34 -0.69
C ALA A 144 2.58 18.93 -0.11
N PHE A 145 2.27 17.96 -0.97
CA PHE A 145 2.33 16.53 -0.70
C PHE A 145 3.15 15.88 -1.80
N THR A 146 4.10 15.04 -1.41
CA THR A 146 4.84 14.17 -2.33
C THR A 146 4.39 12.74 -2.08
N ASN A 147 4.03 12.00 -3.13
CA ASN A 147 3.92 10.56 -3.04
C ASN A 147 5.32 10.00 -3.32
N THR A 148 6.13 9.84 -2.28
CA THR A 148 7.52 9.42 -2.39
C THR A 148 7.62 8.07 -3.10
N LEU A 149 8.47 8.01 -4.13
CA LEU A 149 8.78 6.76 -4.81
C LEU A 149 9.64 5.90 -3.89
N VAL A 150 9.06 4.81 -3.41
CA VAL A 150 9.73 3.81 -2.55
C VAL A 150 9.95 2.51 -3.31
N ALA A 151 9.10 2.21 -4.29
CA ALA A 151 9.30 1.10 -5.21
C ALA A 151 10.48 1.38 -6.16
N ALA A 152 11.08 0.32 -6.69
CA ALA A 152 12.11 0.44 -7.73
C ALA A 152 11.56 1.05 -9.03
N ASP A 153 10.25 0.91 -9.27
CA ASP A 153 9.55 1.47 -10.43
C ASP A 153 8.15 1.97 -10.00
N ALA A 154 7.81 3.18 -10.41
CA ALA A 154 6.53 3.85 -10.13
C ALA A 154 5.30 3.12 -10.71
N ALA A 155 5.49 2.19 -11.66
CA ALA A 155 4.44 1.32 -12.16
C ALA A 155 3.88 0.40 -11.05
N TYR A 156 4.71 0.02 -10.07
CA TYR A 156 4.36 -0.92 -9.00
C TYR A 156 4.08 -0.24 -7.66
N GLN A 157 3.83 1.06 -7.64
CA GLN A 157 3.41 1.78 -6.43
C GLN A 157 2.09 2.49 -6.65
N ASP A 158 1.21 2.39 -5.66
CA ASP A 158 -0.10 3.02 -5.64
C ASP A 158 -0.03 4.55 -5.75
N GLY A 159 -1.13 5.14 -6.22
CA GLY A 159 -1.32 6.59 -6.23
C GLY A 159 -1.75 7.10 -4.85
N LEU A 160 -1.50 8.38 -4.57
CA LEU A 160 -1.91 9.03 -3.32
C LEU A 160 -3.12 9.94 -3.56
N THR A 161 -4.19 9.76 -2.80
CA THR A 161 -5.29 10.72 -2.71
C THR A 161 -5.26 11.39 -1.35
N VAL A 162 -5.46 12.71 -1.33
CA VAL A 162 -5.53 13.50 -0.10
C VAL A 162 -6.83 14.29 -0.13
N ALA A 163 -7.77 13.93 0.73
CA ALA A 163 -8.91 14.78 1.04
C ALA A 163 -8.50 15.84 2.05
N ALA A 164 -9.07 17.04 1.94
CA ALA A 164 -8.79 18.14 2.85
C ALA A 164 -10.08 18.85 3.26
N SER A 165 -10.13 19.34 4.48
CA SER A 165 -11.23 20.13 5.02
C SER A 165 -10.70 21.26 5.92
N SER A 166 -11.50 22.30 6.08
CA SER A 166 -11.20 23.43 6.96
C SER A 166 -12.25 23.52 8.05
N THR A 167 -11.82 23.90 9.25
CA THR A 167 -12.72 24.25 10.37
C THR A 167 -13.32 25.66 10.25
N ASN A 168 -12.79 26.50 9.36
CA ASN A 168 -13.30 27.83 9.10
C ASN A 168 -13.98 27.87 7.73
N ALA A 169 -15.27 28.24 7.71
CA ALA A 169 -16.09 28.31 6.49
C ALA A 169 -15.62 29.38 5.49
N LYS A 170 -14.77 30.33 5.91
CA LYS A 170 -14.12 31.30 5.01
C LYS A 170 -12.94 30.71 4.24
N ILE A 171 -12.52 29.48 4.55
CA ILE A 171 -11.41 28.81 3.88
C ILE A 171 -11.91 27.52 3.23
N THR A 172 -11.80 27.45 1.91
CA THR A 172 -12.04 26.23 1.14
C THR A 172 -10.71 25.51 0.94
N ALA A 173 -10.63 24.28 1.45
CA ALA A 173 -9.50 23.39 1.21
C ALA A 173 -9.87 22.38 0.11
N THR A 174 -9.09 22.33 -0.95
CA THR A 174 -9.29 21.42 -2.08
C THR A 174 -8.20 20.36 -2.06
N GLY A 175 -8.63 19.11 -1.93
CA GLY A 175 -7.75 17.94 -1.96
C GLY A 175 -7.12 17.68 -3.32
N LEU A 176 -6.33 16.61 -3.38
CA LEU A 176 -5.76 16.08 -4.62
C LEU A 176 -6.12 14.60 -4.76
N THR A 177 -6.18 14.11 -5.99
CA THR A 177 -6.58 12.73 -6.28
C THR A 177 -5.53 12.02 -7.12
N ASN A 178 -5.22 10.79 -6.73
CA ASN A 178 -4.38 9.87 -7.51
C ASN A 178 -3.04 10.45 -7.96
N LEU A 179 -2.34 11.13 -7.05
CA LEU A 179 -0.98 11.62 -7.27
C LEU A 179 -0.04 10.44 -7.50
N ALA A 180 0.61 10.42 -8.66
CA ALA A 180 1.51 9.34 -9.06
C ALA A 180 2.71 9.21 -8.10
N ALA A 181 3.26 8.00 -7.98
CA ALA A 181 4.50 7.77 -7.24
C ALA A 181 5.65 8.60 -7.85
N GLY A 182 6.45 9.21 -6.99
CA GLY A 182 7.50 10.18 -7.33
C GLY A 182 7.00 11.61 -7.59
N ALA A 183 5.69 11.86 -7.63
CA ALA A 183 5.16 13.19 -7.95
C ALA A 183 4.84 14.01 -6.70
N THR A 184 4.89 15.33 -6.87
CA THR A 184 4.44 16.32 -5.87
C THR A 184 3.18 17.02 -6.38
N GLY A 185 2.20 17.18 -5.49
CA GLY A 185 0.96 17.90 -5.72
C GLY A 185 0.62 18.77 -4.53
N ASN A 186 -0.45 19.56 -4.66
CA ASN A 186 -0.84 20.54 -3.65
C ASN A 186 -2.29 20.33 -3.22
N VAL A 187 -2.51 20.34 -1.91
CA VAL A 187 -3.81 20.73 -1.35
C VAL A 187 -3.88 22.25 -1.40
N THR A 188 -4.87 22.82 -2.09
CA THR A 188 -4.99 24.27 -2.26
C THR A 188 -5.98 24.87 -1.26
N LEU A 189 -5.68 26.07 -0.79
CA LEU A 189 -6.45 26.83 0.18
C LEU A 189 -6.90 28.14 -0.47
N ALA A 190 -8.21 28.30 -0.65
CA ALA A 190 -8.83 29.55 -1.10
C ALA A 190 -9.50 30.24 0.08
N VAL A 191 -9.32 31.56 0.19
CA VAL A 191 -9.78 32.36 1.33
C VAL A 191 -10.82 33.38 0.86
N ALA A 192 -11.99 33.37 1.48
CA ALA A 192 -13.04 34.36 1.26
C ALA A 192 -12.90 35.52 2.25
N THR A 193 -12.74 36.73 1.73
CA THR A 193 -12.56 37.98 2.50
C THR A 193 -13.79 38.89 2.42
N THR A 194 -14.95 38.41 1.97
CA THR A 194 -16.15 39.24 1.78
C THR A 194 -16.72 39.81 3.08
N THR A 195 -16.35 39.27 4.23
CA THR A 195 -16.76 39.73 5.56
C THR A 195 -15.57 39.79 6.51
N ALA A 196 -15.55 40.78 7.41
CA ALA A 196 -14.54 40.85 8.45
C ALA A 196 -14.64 39.69 9.45
N GLY A 197 -13.55 39.43 10.18
CA GLY A 197 -13.46 38.41 11.22
C GLY A 197 -12.23 37.52 11.10
N SER A 198 -12.12 36.55 12.00
CA SER A 198 -10.99 35.62 12.07
C SER A 198 -10.89 34.73 10.82
N LEU A 199 -9.66 34.58 10.31
CA LEU A 199 -9.28 33.60 9.29
C LEU A 199 -8.52 32.42 9.92
N ALA A 200 -8.45 32.35 11.25
CA ALA A 200 -7.82 31.23 11.92
C ALA A 200 -8.58 29.93 11.61
N ALA A 201 -7.85 28.87 11.30
CA ALA A 201 -8.42 27.56 10.99
C ALA A 201 -7.42 26.44 11.24
N THR A 202 -7.93 25.25 11.53
CA THR A 202 -7.23 23.98 11.31
C THR A 202 -7.69 23.39 9.98
N ILE A 203 -6.72 23.10 9.11
CA ILE A 203 -6.90 22.28 7.91
C ILE A 203 -6.64 20.83 8.31
N SER A 204 -7.59 19.94 8.09
CA SER A 204 -7.43 18.50 8.34
C SER A 204 -7.30 17.76 7.02
N THR A 205 -6.39 16.80 6.95
CA THR A 205 -6.20 15.96 5.76
C THR A 205 -6.46 14.50 6.06
N THR A 206 -6.96 13.77 5.08
CA THR A 206 -7.08 12.31 5.11
C THR A 206 -6.47 11.74 3.86
N GLN A 207 -5.60 10.76 4.04
CA GLN A 207 -4.70 10.24 3.00
C GLN A 207 -5.08 8.79 2.70
N THR A 208 -5.13 8.46 1.41
CA THR A 208 -5.53 7.15 0.93
C THR A 208 -4.55 6.68 -0.14
N SER A 209 -3.99 5.50 0.05
CA SER A 209 -3.32 4.74 -1.00
C SER A 209 -4.37 4.20 -1.95
N VAL A 210 -4.32 4.65 -3.19
CA VAL A 210 -5.23 4.23 -4.26
C VAL A 210 -4.56 3.13 -5.07
N ALA A 211 -5.16 1.94 -5.03
CA ALA A 211 -4.70 0.79 -5.79
C ALA A 211 -4.54 1.15 -7.27
N LYS A 212 -3.45 0.68 -7.89
CA LYS A 212 -3.28 0.81 -9.34
C LYS A 212 -4.49 0.23 -10.08
N ALA A 213 -4.97 0.98 -11.07
CA ALA A 213 -6.12 0.58 -11.86
C ALA A 213 -5.90 -0.80 -12.52
N GLY A 214 -6.93 -1.62 -12.56
CA GLY A 214 -6.87 -2.96 -13.15
C GLY A 214 -6.20 -4.03 -12.29
N THR A 215 -5.68 -3.71 -11.10
CA THR A 215 -5.04 -4.72 -10.23
C THR A 215 -6.02 -5.57 -9.45
N GLY A 216 -7.24 -5.09 -9.21
CA GLY A 216 -8.22 -5.74 -8.33
C GLY A 216 -7.89 -5.60 -6.83
N LEU A 217 -6.83 -4.86 -6.48
CA LEU A 217 -6.44 -4.59 -5.09
C LEU A 217 -7.31 -3.49 -4.49
N ALA A 218 -7.51 -3.55 -3.17
CA ALA A 218 -8.26 -2.53 -2.44
C ALA A 218 -7.39 -1.31 -2.11
N ASN A 219 -8.04 -0.16 -1.98
CA ASN A 219 -7.45 1.06 -1.42
C ASN A 219 -7.19 0.88 0.08
N LEU A 220 -6.23 1.64 0.60
CA LEU A 220 -5.87 1.63 2.02
C LEU A 220 -5.85 3.06 2.58
N GLY A 221 -6.52 3.28 3.71
CA GLY A 221 -6.39 4.52 4.47
C GLY A 221 -5.01 4.57 5.14
N LEU A 222 -4.28 5.67 4.92
CA LEU A 222 -2.92 5.88 5.45
C LEU A 222 -2.90 6.78 6.71
N GLY A 223 -4.08 7.25 7.14
CA GLY A 223 -4.21 8.24 8.20
C GLY A 223 -4.31 9.65 7.65
N GLY A 224 -3.81 10.63 8.39
CA GLY A 224 -4.04 12.04 8.10
C GLY A 224 -3.10 12.97 8.85
N GLY A 225 -3.22 14.25 8.57
CA GLY A 225 -2.46 15.30 9.24
C GLY A 225 -3.27 16.56 9.43
N THR A 226 -2.63 17.56 10.02
CA THR A 226 -3.24 18.88 10.18
C THR A 226 -2.27 19.98 9.82
N ALA A 227 -2.81 21.14 9.46
CA ALA A 227 -2.06 22.39 9.37
C ALA A 227 -2.88 23.51 10.02
N THR A 228 -2.19 24.51 10.57
CA THR A 228 -2.82 25.68 11.19
C THR A 228 -2.74 26.86 10.25
N VAL A 229 -3.83 27.60 10.13
CA VAL A 229 -3.91 28.87 9.40
C VAL A 229 -4.18 29.98 10.40
N THR A 230 -3.50 31.13 10.24
CA THR A 230 -3.70 32.32 11.07
C THR A 230 -3.92 33.56 10.21
N GLY A 231 -4.65 34.54 10.74
CA GLY A 231 -4.95 35.81 10.07
C GLY A 231 -6.33 36.35 10.42
N ALA A 232 -6.66 37.53 9.90
CA ALA A 232 -7.97 38.15 10.07
C ALA A 232 -8.30 39.09 8.90
N ALA A 233 -9.58 39.20 8.58
CA ALA A 233 -10.12 40.20 7.66
C ALA A 233 -10.71 41.37 8.45
N TYR A 234 -10.42 42.60 8.03
CA TYR A 234 -10.89 43.83 8.68
C TYR A 234 -11.69 44.70 7.72
N ASP A 235 -12.80 45.25 8.20
CA ASP A 235 -13.58 46.22 7.41
C ASP A 235 -12.78 47.51 7.18
N LEU A 236 -13.16 48.25 6.14
CA LEU A 236 -12.76 49.64 5.98
C LEU A 236 -13.59 50.54 6.90
N ALA A 237 -13.00 51.65 7.34
CA ALA A 237 -13.72 52.67 8.06
C ALA A 237 -14.81 53.30 7.17
N SER A 238 -16.03 53.44 7.70
CA SER A 238 -17.17 54.05 7.01
C SER A 238 -17.59 55.32 7.77
N PRO A 239 -17.16 56.52 7.37
CA PRO A 239 -17.44 57.74 8.12
C PRO A 239 -18.91 58.18 7.99
N THR A 240 -19.50 58.67 9.09
CA THR A 240 -20.81 59.34 9.08
C THR A 240 -20.70 60.73 9.71
N LEU A 241 -21.13 61.77 9.00
CA LEU A 241 -21.20 63.14 9.54
C LEU A 241 -22.62 63.41 10.06
N ARG A 242 -22.75 63.75 11.35
CA ARG A 242 -24.01 64.22 11.94
C ARG A 242 -23.92 65.71 12.23
N LEU A 243 -24.79 66.50 11.59
CA LEU A 243 -24.98 67.90 11.93
C LEU A 243 -25.79 67.98 13.23
N HIS A 244 -25.19 68.47 14.31
CA HIS A 244 -25.94 68.80 15.52
C HIS A 244 -26.63 70.15 15.29
N GLY A 245 -27.91 70.12 14.91
CA GLY A 245 -28.72 71.33 14.87
C GLY A 245 -28.90 71.88 16.29
N ARG A 246 -28.40 73.08 16.55
CA ARG A 246 -28.98 73.91 17.62
C ARG A 246 -30.31 74.45 17.10
N LEU A 247 -31.41 73.84 17.51
CA LEU A 247 -32.68 74.57 17.57
C LEU A 247 -32.45 75.70 18.58
N ARG A 248 -32.66 76.93 18.11
CA ARG A 248 -32.56 78.17 18.89
C ARG A 248 -33.55 78.18 20.03
#